data_AF-A0A4V5NF18-F1
#
_entry.id   AF-A0A4V5NF18-F1
#
_cell.length_a   1.000
_cell.length_b   1.000
_cell.length_c   1.000
_cell.angle_alpha   90.00
_cell.angle_beta   90.00
_cell.angle_gamma   90.00
#
_symmetry.space_group_name_H-M   'P 1'
#
loop_
_entity.id
_entity.type
_entity.pdbx_description
1 polymer ?
#
loop_
_entity_poly.entity_id
_entity_poly.type
_entity_poly.pdbx_seq_one_letter_code
_entity_poly.pdbx_strand_id
1 'polypeptide(L)'
;MATILWKHWRHLYATGSSVNPATVYKIWYSLSHSGDGLPSRSYSFGPEDLSEFFNRVYCFGHLGEEKVYREDAATFPDASQPLVFKEEVEGAWQTEDEPEVSTLSRLDVLKQMFGALINRMLAYNYKTHVGLITVGSTASLMQPVSHVLENFRRAMTDMKASGDTALWDALAQANDQLTQCGLKYPDANKRIICISDGEDTKSSQTSHGSYWLLKQNDVALDSICLGGEYNTELRATSYLLGCYRLQPESLENGLAIAEVHEDGAIFRLQPLIRVQMEPFLSFSERPSITAPPGTPRNMMELLPRFRTATHHAQPTVVNDETFPPRKLHPNLHDDFIELSAAAAARGSSTNSGLPPRSSLRMTRILREMQKVNQAASPVASVFVSESDATFWQAAHLSHLHADEGYPTFAPQSRFITKIKHPNISAHDFLMTYILQSMTTLLDTIYGLLLQPEYNDPVNTAATLNYHHDQVEYSDQVREFLRKYAKKTREEWRSELVGEEDVVDEEEDKVMSEELDEDFSEDHEMSD
;
A
#
# COMPACT_ATOMS: atom_id res chain seq x y z
N MET A 1 -16.63 26.69 -46.73
CA MET A 1 -16.21 26.08 -45.46
C MET A 1 -17.22 26.50 -44.41
N ALA A 2 -18.09 25.60 -44.00
CA ALA A 2 -19.05 25.86 -42.94
C ALA A 2 -18.45 25.26 -41.67
N THR A 3 -18.03 26.09 -40.72
CA THR A 3 -17.52 25.59 -39.44
C THR A 3 -18.67 25.44 -38.45
N ILE A 4 -18.53 24.50 -37.51
CA ILE A 4 -19.51 24.27 -36.44
C ILE A 4 -19.71 25.55 -35.62
N LEU A 5 -18.61 26.18 -35.20
CA LEU A 5 -18.62 27.44 -34.44
C LEU A 5 -19.35 28.57 -35.17
N TRP A 6 -19.17 28.69 -36.49
CA TRP A 6 -19.84 29.73 -37.25
C TRP A 6 -21.35 29.54 -37.30
N LYS A 7 -21.83 28.30 -37.41
CA LYS A 7 -23.26 27.98 -37.32
C LYS A 7 -23.81 28.24 -35.93
N HIS A 8 -23.06 27.86 -34.89
CA HIS A 8 -23.42 28.11 -33.49
C HIS A 8 -23.55 29.60 -33.18
N TRP A 9 -22.56 30.43 -33.55
CA TRP A 9 -22.63 31.88 -33.37
C TRP A 9 -23.78 32.52 -34.15
N ARG A 10 -24.03 32.07 -35.38
CA ARG A 10 -25.16 32.55 -36.18
C ARG A 10 -26.50 32.20 -35.53
N HIS A 11 -26.61 31.01 -34.92
CA HIS A 11 -27.79 30.61 -34.16
C HIS A 11 -27.98 31.48 -32.93
N LEU A 12 -26.96 31.64 -32.08
CA LEU A 12 -27.00 32.49 -30.89
C LEU A 12 -27.36 33.94 -31.22
N TYR A 13 -26.81 34.48 -32.32
CA TYR A 13 -27.15 35.81 -32.80
C TYR A 13 -28.61 35.92 -33.24
N ALA A 14 -29.15 34.89 -33.90
CA ALA A 14 -30.56 34.86 -34.32
C ALA A 14 -31.54 34.71 -33.13
N THR A 15 -31.13 34.06 -32.04
CA THR A 15 -31.94 33.86 -30.84
C THR A 15 -31.79 34.98 -29.80
N GLY A 16 -30.99 36.02 -30.09
CA GLY A 16 -30.83 37.19 -29.22
C GLY A 16 -29.88 36.99 -28.03
N SER A 17 -29.05 35.94 -28.04
CA SER A 17 -28.08 35.65 -26.99
C SER A 17 -26.81 36.49 -27.18
N SER A 18 -26.24 37.06 -26.10
CA SER A 18 -24.99 37.80 -26.19
C SER A 18 -23.81 36.84 -26.39
N VAL A 19 -23.14 36.93 -27.53
CA VAL A 19 -21.92 36.17 -27.83
C VAL A 19 -20.72 37.03 -27.42
N ASN A 20 -19.93 36.57 -26.45
CA ASN A 20 -18.62 37.20 -26.17
C ASN A 20 -17.58 36.61 -27.15
N PRO A 21 -17.03 37.41 -28.09
CA PRO A 21 -16.07 36.94 -29.09
C PRO A 21 -14.72 36.52 -28.50
N ALA A 22 -14.43 36.85 -27.23
CA ALA A 22 -13.23 36.38 -26.53
C ALA A 22 -13.38 34.98 -25.92
N THR A 23 -14.56 34.37 -25.98
CA THR A 23 -14.78 33.03 -25.43
C THR A 23 -14.23 31.98 -26.39
N VAL A 24 -13.30 31.15 -25.92
CA VAL A 24 -12.86 29.97 -26.66
C VAL A 24 -13.90 28.89 -26.45
N TYR A 25 -14.49 28.38 -27.53
CA TYR A 25 -15.46 27.29 -27.45
C TYR A 25 -14.76 25.95 -27.69
N LYS A 26 -15.06 24.97 -26.83
CA LYS A 26 -14.72 23.57 -27.04
C LYS A 26 -15.91 22.89 -27.71
N ILE A 27 -15.65 22.16 -28.80
CA ILE A 27 -16.66 21.35 -29.47
C ILE A 27 -16.41 19.90 -29.07
N TRP A 28 -17.40 19.31 -28.42
CA TRP A 28 -17.41 17.91 -28.04
C TRP A 28 -18.23 17.11 -29.06
N TYR A 29 -17.69 15.99 -29.51
CA TYR A 29 -18.33 15.03 -30.40
C TYR A 29 -18.08 13.59 -29.91
N SER A 30 -18.75 12.61 -30.53
CA SER A 30 -18.68 11.19 -30.10
C SER A 30 -19.05 10.99 -28.63
N LEU A 31 -20.05 11.73 -28.14
CA LEU A 31 -20.50 11.65 -26.76
C LEU A 31 -21.01 10.23 -26.47
N SER A 32 -20.39 9.54 -25.52
CA SER A 32 -20.77 8.20 -25.06
C SER A 32 -20.90 8.20 -23.54
N HIS A 33 -21.77 7.37 -22.98
CA HIS A 33 -21.97 7.31 -21.53
C HIS A 33 -21.73 5.89 -21.02
N SER A 34 -20.64 5.72 -20.28
CA SER A 34 -20.17 4.43 -19.72
C SER A 34 -20.91 3.99 -18.45
N GLY A 35 -21.90 4.76 -17.98
CA GLY A 35 -22.69 4.41 -16.78
C GLY A 35 -22.09 4.94 -15.47
N ASP A 36 -20.93 5.59 -15.53
CA ASP A 36 -20.17 6.16 -14.40
C ASP A 36 -20.52 7.64 -14.11
N GLY A 37 -21.62 8.14 -14.67
CA GLY A 37 -22.08 9.52 -14.48
C GLY A 37 -21.22 10.57 -15.18
N LEU A 38 -20.13 10.17 -15.84
CA LEU A 38 -19.26 11.03 -16.62
C LEU A 38 -19.26 10.57 -18.10
N PRO A 39 -19.72 11.40 -19.04
CA PRO A 39 -19.69 11.05 -20.45
C PRO A 39 -18.24 10.98 -20.95
N SER A 40 -17.90 9.90 -21.65
CA SER A 40 -16.69 9.80 -22.46
C SER A 40 -16.89 10.59 -23.76
N ARG A 41 -16.00 11.55 -24.02
CA ARG A 41 -16.15 12.53 -25.11
C ARG A 41 -14.83 12.76 -25.81
N SER A 42 -14.87 13.00 -27.11
CA SER A 42 -13.74 13.54 -27.88
C SER A 42 -13.98 15.03 -28.12
N TYR A 43 -12.91 15.83 -28.14
CA TYR A 43 -13.00 17.24 -28.50
C TYR A 43 -11.96 17.62 -29.52
N SER A 44 -12.18 18.79 -30.10
CA SER A 44 -11.26 19.45 -31.01
C SER A 44 -11.05 20.91 -30.65
N PHE A 45 -9.94 21.46 -31.12
CA PHE A 45 -9.61 22.87 -31.00
C PHE A 45 -9.61 23.53 -32.38
N GLY A 46 -10.46 24.55 -32.57
CA GLY A 46 -10.35 25.47 -33.70
C GLY A 46 -11.44 25.33 -34.79
N PRO A 47 -11.23 25.99 -35.96
CA PRO A 47 -12.19 26.01 -37.05
C PRO A 47 -12.14 24.72 -37.85
N GLU A 48 -12.99 23.77 -37.49
CA GLU A 48 -13.09 22.50 -38.22
C GLU A 48 -14.05 22.62 -39.41
N ASP A 49 -13.74 21.90 -40.50
CA ASP A 49 -14.66 21.78 -41.63
C ASP A 49 -15.73 20.72 -41.33
N LEU A 50 -17.00 21.10 -41.42
CA LEU A 50 -18.14 20.20 -41.16
C LEU A 50 -18.07 18.88 -41.94
N SER A 51 -17.40 18.90 -43.09
CA SER A 51 -17.29 17.78 -44.01
C SER A 51 -16.62 16.56 -43.37
N GLU A 52 -15.69 16.76 -42.43
CA GLU A 52 -14.96 15.68 -41.75
C GLU A 52 -15.87 14.85 -40.83
N PHE A 53 -16.92 15.47 -40.30
CA PHE A 53 -17.86 14.85 -39.35
C PHE A 53 -19.05 14.17 -40.02
N PHE A 54 -19.33 14.46 -41.29
CA PHE A 54 -20.46 13.89 -42.01
C PHE A 54 -20.18 12.49 -42.57
N ASN A 55 -19.86 11.58 -41.67
CA ASN A 55 -19.64 10.17 -41.96
C ASN A 55 -20.35 9.28 -40.92
N ARG A 56 -20.42 7.97 -41.18
CA ARG A 56 -21.11 7.01 -40.31
C ARG A 56 -20.43 6.76 -38.96
N VAL A 57 -19.21 7.27 -38.76
CA VAL A 57 -18.49 7.17 -37.49
C VAL A 57 -19.05 8.20 -36.50
N TYR A 58 -19.28 9.43 -36.97
CA TYR A 58 -19.70 10.54 -36.11
C TYR A 58 -21.20 10.86 -36.19
N CYS A 59 -21.88 10.53 -37.29
CA CYS A 59 -23.33 10.67 -37.43
C CYS A 59 -24.02 9.34 -37.10
N PHE A 60 -24.55 9.21 -35.88
CA PHE A 60 -25.17 7.98 -35.39
C PHE A 60 -26.57 8.17 -34.77
N GLY A 61 -27.07 9.40 -34.69
CA GLY A 61 -28.42 9.68 -34.18
C GLY A 61 -29.53 9.53 -35.22
N HIS A 62 -30.77 9.76 -34.79
CA HIS A 62 -31.98 9.74 -35.62
C HIS A 62 -32.82 11.02 -35.45
N LEU A 63 -33.58 11.40 -36.46
CA LEU A 63 -34.51 12.54 -36.35
C LEU A 63 -35.69 12.18 -35.43
N GLY A 64 -35.57 12.54 -34.15
CA GLY A 64 -36.59 12.33 -33.11
C GLY A 64 -36.09 12.76 -31.72
N GLU A 65 -36.88 12.48 -30.68
CA GLU A 65 -36.44 12.67 -29.29
C GLU A 65 -35.44 11.55 -28.93
N GLU A 66 -34.19 11.93 -28.70
CA GLU A 66 -33.12 11.01 -28.33
C GLU A 66 -32.12 11.70 -27.40
N LYS A 67 -31.40 10.90 -26.60
CA LYS A 67 -30.33 11.41 -25.73
C LYS A 67 -29.16 11.91 -26.59
N VAL A 68 -28.45 12.92 -26.08
CA VAL A 68 -27.30 13.53 -26.79
C VAL A 68 -26.10 12.57 -26.86
N TYR A 69 -25.98 11.64 -25.91
CA TYR A 69 -24.92 10.64 -25.85
C TYR A 69 -25.35 9.24 -26.35
N ARG A 70 -24.36 8.44 -26.73
CA ARG A 70 -24.49 7.03 -27.14
C ARG A 70 -24.58 6.12 -25.93
N GLU A 71 -25.55 5.21 -25.94
CA GLU A 71 -25.64 4.06 -25.02
C GLU A 71 -25.15 2.81 -25.77
N ASP A 72 -24.38 1.95 -25.11
CA ASP A 72 -23.53 0.88 -25.71
C ASP A 72 -24.29 -0.31 -26.38
N ALA A 73 -25.48 -0.08 -26.93
CA ALA A 73 -26.26 -1.08 -27.65
C ALA A 73 -27.08 -0.54 -28.85
N ALA A 74 -26.74 0.62 -29.41
CA ALA A 74 -27.47 1.14 -30.57
C ALA A 74 -27.04 0.43 -31.88
N THR A 75 -27.93 -0.44 -32.39
CA THR A 75 -27.90 -0.99 -33.75
C THR A 75 -27.57 0.09 -34.78
N PHE A 76 -26.66 -0.18 -35.72
CA PHE A 76 -26.38 0.77 -36.80
C PHE A 76 -27.68 1.15 -37.51
N PRO A 77 -27.98 2.46 -37.68
CA PRO A 77 -29.22 2.88 -38.32
C PRO A 77 -29.31 2.34 -39.74
N ASP A 78 -30.52 1.98 -40.16
CA ASP A 78 -30.80 1.51 -41.52
C ASP A 78 -30.31 2.54 -42.55
N ALA A 79 -29.68 2.08 -43.63
CA ALA A 79 -29.03 2.93 -44.62
C ALA A 79 -30.00 3.85 -45.39
N SER A 80 -31.31 3.64 -45.22
CA SER A 80 -32.40 4.42 -45.80
C SER A 80 -32.74 5.70 -45.01
N GLN A 81 -32.24 5.85 -43.78
CA GLN A 81 -32.63 6.94 -42.88
C GLN A 81 -31.57 8.04 -42.75
N PRO A 82 -31.98 9.31 -42.62
CA PRO A 82 -31.08 10.42 -42.34
C PRO A 82 -30.42 10.27 -40.95
N LEU A 83 -29.08 10.33 -40.92
CA LEU A 83 -28.28 10.26 -39.71
C LEU A 83 -28.12 11.65 -39.07
N VAL A 84 -28.13 11.70 -37.74
CA VAL A 84 -27.93 12.92 -36.97
C VAL A 84 -26.52 12.98 -36.39
N PHE A 85 -25.83 14.10 -36.63
CA PHE A 85 -24.59 14.47 -35.95
C PHE A 85 -24.93 15.16 -34.64
N LYS A 86 -24.38 14.65 -33.52
CA LYS A 86 -24.62 15.18 -32.18
C LYS A 86 -23.36 15.87 -31.68
N GLU A 87 -23.50 17.12 -31.27
CA GLU A 87 -22.41 17.96 -30.78
C GLU A 87 -22.83 18.67 -29.49
N GLU A 88 -21.86 18.90 -28.60
CA GLU A 88 -22.04 19.75 -27.43
C GLU A 88 -20.99 20.87 -27.48
N VAL A 89 -21.45 22.12 -27.39
CA VAL A 89 -20.59 23.30 -27.47
C VAL A 89 -20.48 23.91 -26.08
N GLU A 90 -19.27 23.92 -25.52
CA GLU A 90 -18.98 24.41 -24.18
C GLU A 90 -18.10 25.66 -24.25
N GLY A 91 -18.46 26.72 -23.53
CA GLY A 91 -17.64 27.92 -23.41
C GLY A 91 -16.52 27.73 -22.39
N ALA A 92 -15.27 27.69 -22.84
CA ALA A 92 -14.11 27.64 -21.95
C ALA A 92 -13.62 29.05 -21.62
N TRP A 93 -13.51 29.36 -20.33
CA TRP A 93 -12.76 30.53 -19.86
C TRP A 93 -11.27 30.20 -20.00
N GLN A 94 -10.51 31.01 -20.75
CA GLN A 94 -9.05 30.87 -20.82
C GLN A 94 -8.47 31.02 -19.41
N THR A 95 -8.11 29.89 -18.81
CA THR A 95 -6.99 29.83 -17.87
C THR A 95 -5.80 29.39 -18.72
N GLU A 96 -4.78 30.25 -18.73
CA GLU A 96 -3.51 30.01 -19.42
C GLU A 96 -2.94 28.64 -19.04
N ASP A 97 -2.55 27.84 -20.05
CA ASP A 97 -1.61 26.72 -19.95
C ASP A 97 -1.61 25.93 -18.63
N GLU A 98 -2.76 25.38 -18.22
CA GLU A 98 -2.69 24.20 -17.35
C GLU A 98 -2.35 22.99 -18.23
N PRO A 99 -1.20 22.32 -18.02
CA PRO A 99 -0.89 21.09 -18.74
C PRO A 99 -2.06 20.14 -18.57
N GLU A 100 -2.46 19.46 -19.66
CA GLU A 100 -3.46 18.40 -19.60
C GLU A 100 -3.08 17.42 -18.48
N VAL A 101 -3.71 17.57 -17.31
CA VAL A 101 -3.59 16.58 -16.25
C VAL A 101 -4.34 15.38 -16.77
N SER A 102 -3.62 14.47 -17.42
CA SER A 102 -4.08 13.14 -17.77
C SER A 102 -4.60 12.49 -16.48
N THR A 103 -5.90 12.60 -16.24
CA THR A 103 -6.54 11.98 -15.08
C THR A 103 -6.48 10.48 -15.28
N LEU A 104 -5.67 9.80 -14.47
CA LEU A 104 -5.55 8.36 -14.49
C LEU A 104 -6.93 7.74 -14.21
N SER A 105 -7.32 6.73 -14.99
CA SER A 105 -8.55 6.01 -14.70
C SER A 105 -8.39 5.15 -13.44
N ARG A 106 -9.48 4.77 -12.78
CA ARG A 106 -9.46 3.82 -11.64
C ARG A 106 -8.79 2.49 -12.00
N LEU A 107 -8.92 2.06 -13.25
CA LEU A 107 -8.23 0.88 -13.76
C LEU A 107 -6.71 1.10 -13.86
N ASP A 108 -6.27 2.30 -14.25
CA ASP A 108 -4.84 2.63 -14.28
C ASP A 108 -4.26 2.69 -12.87
N VAL A 109 -5.01 3.25 -11.91
CA VAL A 109 -4.67 3.20 -10.47
C VAL A 109 -4.50 1.77 -10.00
N LEU A 110 -5.47 0.89 -10.30
CA LEU A 110 -5.41 -0.54 -9.98
C LEU A 110 -4.17 -1.21 -10.57
N LYS A 111 -3.85 -0.92 -11.84
CA LYS A 111 -2.67 -1.48 -12.52
C LYS A 111 -1.38 -1.04 -11.82
N GLN A 112 -1.26 0.23 -11.46
CA GLN A 112 -0.09 0.73 -10.74
C GLN A 112 0.03 0.10 -9.35
N MET A 113 -1.07 -0.01 -8.59
CA MET A 113 -1.09 -0.66 -7.28
C MET A 113 -0.63 -2.12 -7.35
N PHE A 114 -1.12 -2.91 -8.30
CA PHE A 114 -0.67 -4.28 -8.45
C PHE A 114 0.77 -4.38 -8.98
N GLY A 115 1.19 -3.48 -9.87
CA GLY A 115 2.58 -3.39 -10.31
C GLY A 115 3.52 -3.21 -9.12
N ALA A 116 3.17 -2.29 -8.22
CA ALA A 116 3.87 -2.04 -6.98
C ALA A 116 3.91 -3.26 -6.05
N LEU A 117 2.74 -3.89 -5.80
CA LEU A 117 2.61 -5.09 -4.99
C LEU A 117 3.55 -6.22 -5.47
N ILE A 118 3.54 -6.50 -6.78
CA ILE A 118 4.36 -7.58 -7.36
C ILE A 118 5.85 -7.26 -7.31
N ASN A 119 6.25 -6.01 -7.59
CA ASN A 119 7.64 -5.55 -7.44
C ASN A 119 8.15 -5.82 -6.01
N ARG A 120 7.35 -5.53 -4.99
CA ARG A 120 7.71 -5.76 -3.59
C ARG A 120 7.72 -7.23 -3.21
N MET A 121 6.76 -8.00 -3.68
CA MET A 121 6.76 -9.46 -3.46
C MET A 121 8.03 -10.11 -4.02
N LEU A 122 8.52 -9.65 -5.17
CA LEU A 122 9.79 -10.07 -5.75
C LEU A 122 10.99 -9.58 -4.93
N ALA A 123 11.02 -8.31 -4.55
CA ALA A 123 12.13 -7.72 -3.79
C ALA A 123 12.35 -8.40 -2.42
N TYR A 124 11.27 -8.70 -1.69
CA TYR A 124 11.33 -9.43 -0.42
C TYR A 124 11.44 -10.96 -0.59
N ASN A 125 11.41 -11.45 -1.84
CA ASN A 125 11.49 -12.88 -2.16
C ASN A 125 10.43 -13.72 -1.40
N TYR A 126 9.20 -13.21 -1.31
CA TYR A 126 8.11 -13.95 -0.67
C TYR A 126 7.72 -15.17 -1.51
N LYS A 127 7.63 -16.33 -0.86
CA LYS A 127 7.25 -17.60 -1.48
C LYS A 127 5.74 -17.68 -1.71
N THR A 128 5.24 -16.92 -2.68
CA THR A 128 3.81 -16.78 -2.94
C THR A 128 3.47 -17.22 -4.38
N HIS A 129 2.37 -17.94 -4.54
CA HIS A 129 1.78 -18.21 -5.85
C HIS A 129 0.63 -17.22 -6.10
N VAL A 130 0.54 -16.68 -7.32
CA VAL A 130 -0.42 -15.64 -7.69
C VAL A 130 -1.22 -16.08 -8.92
N GLY A 131 -2.52 -15.79 -8.92
CA GLY A 131 -3.43 -15.93 -10.05
C GLY A 131 -4.20 -14.63 -10.30
N LEU A 132 -4.81 -14.49 -11.47
CA LEU A 132 -5.59 -13.32 -11.85
C LEU A 132 -6.95 -13.74 -12.44
N ILE A 133 -8.02 -13.19 -11.86
CA ILE A 133 -9.38 -13.28 -12.38
C ILE A 133 -9.88 -11.86 -12.58
N THR A 134 -10.46 -11.59 -13.74
CA THR A 134 -11.07 -10.31 -14.07
C THR A 134 -12.58 -10.39 -13.92
N VAL A 135 -13.16 -9.28 -13.46
CA VAL A 135 -14.61 -9.12 -13.30
C VAL A 135 -15.14 -8.33 -14.49
N GLY A 136 -16.16 -8.87 -15.14
CA GLY A 136 -16.95 -8.22 -16.19
C GLY A 136 -18.35 -8.84 -16.18
N SER A 137 -19.04 -8.85 -17.33
CA SER A 137 -20.34 -9.52 -17.44
C SER A 137 -20.29 -11.02 -17.14
N THR A 138 -19.09 -11.61 -17.20
CA THR A 138 -18.78 -12.96 -16.74
C THR A 138 -17.41 -12.95 -16.08
N ALA A 139 -17.20 -13.74 -15.02
CA ALA A 139 -15.89 -13.93 -14.43
C ALA A 139 -14.95 -14.68 -15.40
N SER A 140 -13.77 -14.12 -15.65
CA SER A 140 -12.77 -14.74 -16.54
C SER A 140 -11.44 -14.96 -15.86
N LEU A 141 -10.96 -16.21 -15.90
CA LEU A 141 -9.63 -16.60 -15.42
C LEU A 141 -8.57 -16.18 -16.45
N MET A 142 -7.86 -15.09 -16.16
CA MET A 142 -6.77 -14.59 -17.01
C MET A 142 -5.47 -15.35 -16.77
N GLN A 143 -5.19 -15.70 -15.51
CA GLN A 143 -4.03 -16.47 -15.12
C GLN A 143 -4.37 -17.48 -14.02
N PRO A 144 -4.15 -18.78 -14.23
CA PRO A 144 -4.16 -19.78 -13.17
C PRO A 144 -3.08 -19.52 -12.11
N VAL A 145 -3.31 -19.97 -10.88
CA VAL A 145 -2.38 -19.80 -9.76
C VAL A 145 -1.00 -20.39 -10.10
N SER A 146 0.04 -19.55 -10.13
CA SER A 146 1.40 -19.90 -10.54
C SER A 146 2.44 -19.13 -9.73
N HIS A 147 3.68 -19.63 -9.69
CA HIS A 147 4.84 -18.93 -9.11
C HIS A 147 5.46 -17.91 -10.09
N VAL A 148 5.04 -17.91 -11.36
CA VAL A 148 5.58 -17.04 -12.40
C VAL A 148 4.83 -15.70 -12.40
N LEU A 149 5.43 -14.69 -11.77
CA LEU A 149 4.84 -13.36 -11.61
C LEU A 149 4.86 -12.51 -12.89
N GLU A 150 5.72 -12.85 -13.86
CA GLU A 150 5.83 -12.11 -15.13
C GLU A 150 4.58 -12.27 -16.01
N ASN A 151 3.97 -13.46 -16.03
CA ASN A 151 2.72 -13.68 -16.75
C ASN A 151 1.59 -12.81 -16.17
N PHE A 152 1.63 -12.59 -14.84
CA PHE A 152 0.62 -11.81 -14.14
C PHE A 152 0.71 -10.34 -14.52
N ARG A 153 1.93 -9.81 -14.61
CA ARG A 153 2.19 -8.44 -15.07
C ARG A 153 1.64 -8.20 -16.48
N ARG A 154 1.95 -9.09 -17.42
CA ARG A 154 1.47 -8.99 -18.80
C ARG A 154 -0.06 -9.00 -18.88
N ALA A 155 -0.68 -9.98 -18.20
CA ALA A 155 -2.14 -10.09 -18.16
C ALA A 155 -2.81 -8.85 -17.55
N MET A 156 -2.19 -8.22 -16.56
CA MET A 156 -2.67 -6.99 -15.94
C MET A 156 -2.55 -5.77 -16.86
N THR A 157 -1.44 -5.61 -17.59
CA THR A 157 -1.26 -4.49 -18.53
C THR A 157 -2.35 -4.49 -19.61
N ASP A 158 -2.73 -5.67 -20.09
CA ASP A 158 -3.73 -5.86 -21.16
C ASP A 158 -5.19 -5.71 -20.69
N MET A 159 -5.44 -5.55 -19.39
CA MET A 159 -6.80 -5.40 -18.85
C MET A 159 -7.50 -4.15 -19.39
N LYS A 160 -8.79 -4.30 -19.70
CA LYS A 160 -9.70 -3.22 -20.10
C LYS A 160 -11.00 -3.32 -19.30
N ALA A 161 -11.56 -2.18 -18.91
CA ALA A 161 -12.85 -2.12 -18.24
C ALA A 161 -13.96 -2.07 -19.30
N SER A 162 -14.96 -2.95 -19.19
CA SER A 162 -16.15 -2.94 -20.04
C SER A 162 -17.24 -3.87 -19.48
N GLY A 163 -18.51 -3.53 -19.72
CA GLY A 163 -19.65 -4.41 -19.46
C GLY A 163 -20.23 -4.34 -18.05
N ASP A 164 -20.87 -5.42 -17.62
CA ASP A 164 -21.51 -5.56 -16.30
C ASP A 164 -20.51 -6.06 -15.23
N THR A 165 -20.97 -6.25 -14.00
CA THR A 165 -20.14 -6.74 -12.88
C THR A 165 -20.72 -8.04 -12.32
N ALA A 166 -20.07 -9.17 -12.58
CA ALA A 166 -20.35 -10.47 -11.97
C ALA A 166 -19.32 -10.79 -10.85
N LEU A 167 -19.35 -9.98 -9.79
CA LEU A 167 -18.39 -9.99 -8.69
C LEU A 167 -18.40 -11.29 -7.88
N TRP A 168 -19.57 -11.74 -7.46
CA TRP A 168 -19.72 -12.92 -6.60
C TRP A 168 -19.40 -14.22 -7.34
N ASP A 169 -19.70 -14.28 -8.65
CA ASP A 169 -19.28 -15.39 -9.49
C ASP A 169 -17.75 -15.43 -9.64
N ALA A 170 -17.10 -14.27 -9.76
CA ALA A 170 -15.64 -14.18 -9.78
C ALA A 170 -14.99 -14.62 -8.47
N LEU A 171 -15.59 -14.25 -7.31
CA LEU A 171 -15.14 -14.71 -6.00
C LEU A 171 -15.31 -16.22 -5.82
N ALA A 172 -16.41 -16.79 -6.32
CA ALA A 172 -16.61 -18.24 -6.32
C ALA A 172 -15.54 -18.95 -7.17
N GLN A 173 -15.25 -18.44 -8.38
CA GLN A 173 -14.20 -18.98 -9.23
C GLN A 173 -12.80 -18.87 -8.58
N ALA A 174 -12.51 -17.77 -7.88
CA ALA A 174 -11.27 -17.59 -7.13
C ALA A 174 -11.14 -18.60 -5.99
N ASN A 175 -12.22 -18.82 -5.23
CA ASN A 175 -12.28 -19.82 -4.18
C ASN A 175 -12.01 -21.23 -4.71
N ASP A 176 -12.57 -21.59 -5.87
CA ASP A 176 -12.36 -22.90 -6.48
C ASP A 176 -10.90 -23.10 -6.90
N GLN A 177 -10.28 -22.08 -7.53
CA GLN A 177 -8.86 -22.11 -7.89
C GLN A 177 -7.96 -22.27 -6.66
N LEU A 178 -8.22 -21.53 -5.58
CA LEU A 178 -7.45 -21.60 -4.35
C LEU A 178 -7.65 -22.94 -3.62
N THR A 179 -8.87 -23.48 -3.62
CA THR A 179 -9.16 -24.79 -3.03
C THR A 179 -8.45 -25.89 -3.78
N GLN A 180 -8.46 -25.85 -5.12
CA GLN A 180 -7.71 -26.79 -5.95
C GLN A 180 -6.19 -26.69 -5.72
N CYS A 181 -5.66 -25.47 -5.61
CA CYS A 181 -4.24 -25.25 -5.30
C CYS A 181 -3.89 -25.75 -3.88
N GLY A 182 -4.79 -25.56 -2.92
CA GLY A 182 -4.65 -26.04 -1.54
C GLY A 182 -4.55 -27.57 -1.42
N LEU A 183 -5.12 -28.33 -2.36
CA LEU A 183 -4.90 -29.79 -2.41
C LEU A 183 -3.44 -30.14 -2.71
N LYS A 184 -2.74 -29.31 -3.49
CA LYS A 184 -1.31 -29.49 -3.82
C LYS A 184 -0.40 -28.92 -2.74
N TYR A 185 -0.82 -27.86 -2.06
CA TYR A 185 -0.07 -27.20 -0.99
C TYR A 185 -0.96 -27.05 0.26
N PRO A 186 -1.08 -28.10 1.09
CA PRO A 186 -2.01 -28.10 2.23
C PRO A 186 -1.72 -27.05 3.30
N ASP A 187 -0.44 -26.73 3.51
CA ASP A 187 0.00 -25.74 4.52
C ASP A 187 -0.03 -24.30 4.00
N ALA A 188 -0.46 -24.08 2.75
CA ALA A 188 -0.48 -22.75 2.16
C ALA A 188 -1.70 -21.95 2.63
N ASN A 189 -1.43 -20.73 3.09
CA ASN A 189 -2.49 -19.77 3.40
C ASN A 189 -3.20 -19.34 2.11
N LYS A 190 -4.54 -19.35 2.11
CA LYS A 190 -5.37 -18.97 0.96
C LYS A 190 -5.94 -17.58 1.15
N ARG A 191 -5.74 -16.72 0.16
CA ARG A 191 -6.14 -15.31 0.21
C ARG A 191 -6.60 -14.83 -1.15
N ILE A 192 -7.70 -14.08 -1.16
CA ILE A 192 -8.20 -13.32 -2.30
C ILE A 192 -8.00 -11.84 -1.96
N ILE A 193 -7.41 -11.09 -2.89
CA ILE A 193 -7.41 -9.62 -2.88
C ILE A 193 -8.40 -9.18 -3.96
N CYS A 194 -9.53 -8.65 -3.54
CA CYS A 194 -10.60 -8.22 -4.45
C CYS A 194 -10.62 -6.70 -4.54
N ILE A 195 -10.28 -6.16 -5.71
CA ILE A 195 -10.41 -4.73 -6.00
C ILE A 195 -11.67 -4.54 -6.82
N SER A 196 -12.69 -3.95 -6.21
CA SER A 196 -13.96 -3.69 -6.87
C SER A 196 -14.70 -2.58 -6.14
N ASP A 197 -15.12 -1.59 -6.92
CA ASP A 197 -15.95 -0.45 -6.52
C ASP A 197 -17.36 -0.53 -7.10
N GLY A 198 -17.58 -1.35 -8.12
CA GLY A 198 -18.89 -1.60 -8.71
C GLY A 198 -19.80 -2.46 -7.83
N GLU A 199 -21.11 -2.17 -7.88
CA GLU A 199 -22.13 -3.08 -7.38
C GLU A 199 -22.24 -4.31 -8.29
N ASP A 200 -22.59 -5.45 -7.71
CA ASP A 200 -22.85 -6.65 -8.47
C ASP A 200 -24.17 -6.52 -9.23
N THR A 201 -24.14 -6.69 -10.54
CA THR A 201 -25.31 -6.52 -11.40
C THR A 201 -25.77 -7.82 -12.06
N LYS A 202 -24.93 -8.87 -12.03
CA LYS A 202 -25.15 -10.06 -12.87
C LYS A 202 -24.77 -11.39 -12.23
N SER A 203 -24.22 -11.41 -11.02
CA SER A 203 -23.81 -12.69 -10.45
C SER A 203 -25.00 -13.60 -10.20
N SER A 204 -24.79 -14.89 -10.44
CA SER A 204 -25.69 -15.93 -9.97
C SER A 204 -25.57 -16.17 -8.46
N GLN A 205 -24.36 -15.97 -7.93
CA GLN A 205 -24.02 -16.14 -6.53
C GLN A 205 -24.44 -14.93 -5.69
N THR A 206 -24.78 -15.17 -4.42
CA THR A 206 -25.12 -14.11 -3.46
C THR A 206 -23.91 -13.74 -2.61
N SER A 207 -23.90 -12.51 -2.10
CA SER A 207 -22.86 -11.99 -1.21
C SER A 207 -22.67 -12.80 0.07
N HIS A 208 -23.76 -13.04 0.80
CA HIS A 208 -23.76 -13.86 2.00
C HIS A 208 -23.44 -15.35 1.73
N GLY A 209 -23.84 -15.89 0.57
CA GLY A 209 -23.47 -17.24 0.14
C GLY A 209 -21.97 -17.35 -0.11
N SER A 210 -21.40 -16.36 -0.79
CA SER A 210 -19.96 -16.25 -1.05
C SER A 210 -19.16 -16.15 0.25
N TYR A 211 -19.61 -15.34 1.20
CA TYR A 211 -19.03 -15.30 2.56
C TYR A 211 -18.96 -16.70 3.19
N TRP A 212 -20.08 -17.43 3.17
CA TRP A 212 -20.17 -18.73 3.81
C TRP A 212 -19.22 -19.75 3.17
N LEU A 213 -19.14 -19.74 1.84
CA LEU A 213 -18.24 -20.59 1.08
C LEU A 213 -16.77 -20.30 1.42
N LEU A 214 -16.36 -19.04 1.39
CA LEU A 214 -15.00 -18.61 1.72
C LEU A 214 -14.61 -18.99 3.15
N LYS A 215 -15.53 -18.81 4.10
CA LYS A 215 -15.34 -19.21 5.50
C LYS A 215 -15.15 -20.72 5.64
N GLN A 216 -15.99 -21.53 4.99
CA GLN A 216 -15.89 -22.99 5.07
C GLN A 216 -14.56 -23.51 4.52
N ASN A 217 -14.04 -22.86 3.48
CA ASN A 217 -12.80 -23.24 2.84
C ASN A 217 -11.56 -22.58 3.46
N ASP A 218 -11.68 -21.82 4.55
CA ASP A 218 -10.56 -21.09 5.17
C ASP A 218 -9.81 -20.20 4.15
N VAL A 219 -10.58 -19.40 3.41
CA VAL A 219 -10.06 -18.44 2.43
C VAL A 219 -10.29 -17.04 2.94
N ALA A 220 -9.20 -16.29 3.13
CA ALA A 220 -9.25 -14.88 3.48
C ALA A 220 -9.66 -14.02 2.28
N LEU A 221 -10.42 -12.94 2.51
CA LEU A 221 -10.82 -11.97 1.49
C LEU A 221 -10.48 -10.57 1.94
N ASP A 222 -9.45 -9.96 1.36
CA ASP A 222 -9.21 -8.53 1.53
C ASP A 222 -9.90 -7.77 0.40
N SER A 223 -10.71 -6.78 0.76
CA SER A 223 -11.43 -5.94 -0.20
C SER A 223 -10.80 -4.56 -0.31
N ILE A 224 -10.68 -4.06 -1.54
CA ILE A 224 -10.23 -2.70 -1.84
C ILE A 224 -11.32 -2.03 -2.70
N CYS A 225 -11.87 -0.92 -2.23
CA CYS A 225 -12.78 -0.07 -3.02
C CYS A 225 -12.05 1.23 -3.37
N LEU A 226 -11.86 1.51 -4.66
CA LEU A 226 -11.13 2.70 -5.11
C LEU A 226 -12.07 3.90 -5.23
N GLY A 227 -11.64 5.06 -4.73
CA GLY A 227 -12.38 6.31 -4.86
C GLY A 227 -13.54 6.45 -3.87
N GLY A 228 -14.52 7.28 -4.24
CA GLY A 228 -15.66 7.65 -3.38
C GLY A 228 -16.81 6.63 -3.35
N GLU A 229 -16.68 5.50 -4.05
CA GLU A 229 -17.73 4.49 -4.16
C GLU A 229 -17.71 3.51 -2.98
N TYR A 230 -18.90 2.96 -2.65
CA TYR A 230 -19.09 2.12 -1.47
C TYR A 230 -19.72 0.77 -1.82
N ASN A 231 -18.92 -0.29 -1.90
CA ASN A 231 -19.44 -1.65 -1.92
C ASN A 231 -19.60 -2.19 -0.48
N THR A 232 -20.78 -1.96 0.11
CA THR A 232 -21.07 -2.35 1.51
C THR A 232 -21.11 -3.86 1.72
N GLU A 233 -21.55 -4.63 0.72
CA GLU A 233 -21.63 -6.09 0.81
C GLU A 233 -20.25 -6.76 0.72
N LEU A 234 -19.39 -6.29 -0.19
CA LEU A 234 -18.01 -6.74 -0.29
C LEU A 234 -17.25 -6.42 1.01
N ARG A 235 -17.46 -5.22 1.55
CA ARG A 235 -16.89 -4.79 2.83
C ARG A 235 -17.39 -5.64 4.00
N ALA A 236 -18.68 -5.96 4.05
CA ALA A 236 -19.26 -6.82 5.07
C ALA A 236 -18.69 -8.24 5.02
N THR A 237 -18.47 -8.76 3.81
CA THR A 237 -17.87 -10.07 3.58
C THR A 237 -16.46 -10.12 4.17
N SER A 238 -15.60 -9.17 3.80
CA SER A 238 -14.24 -9.06 4.34
C SER A 238 -14.25 -8.81 5.85
N TYR A 239 -15.19 -7.99 6.36
CA TYR A 239 -15.36 -7.74 7.79
C TYR A 239 -15.63 -9.01 8.57
N LEU A 240 -16.63 -9.79 8.17
CA LEU A 240 -17.03 -11.02 8.84
C LEU A 240 -15.96 -12.12 8.76
N LEU A 241 -15.07 -12.07 7.76
CA LEU A 241 -13.89 -12.91 7.66
C LEU A 241 -12.70 -12.37 8.47
N GLY A 242 -12.83 -11.26 9.18
CA GLY A 242 -11.73 -10.64 9.94
C GLY A 242 -10.62 -10.05 9.05
N CYS A 243 -10.91 -9.86 7.75
CA CYS A 243 -9.96 -9.48 6.72
C CYS A 243 -9.93 -7.95 6.48
N TYR A 244 -8.95 -7.45 5.73
CA TYR A 244 -8.78 -6.01 5.48
C TYR A 244 -9.85 -5.45 4.54
N ARG A 245 -10.21 -4.19 4.78
CA ARG A 245 -11.28 -3.45 4.09
C ARG A 245 -10.74 -2.09 3.70
N LEU A 246 -9.91 -2.03 2.68
CA LEU A 246 -9.21 -0.81 2.31
C LEU A 246 -10.12 0.04 1.42
N GLN A 247 -10.12 1.34 1.64
CA GLN A 247 -10.83 2.30 0.81
C GLN A 247 -9.91 3.49 0.54
N PRO A 248 -8.94 3.33 -0.37
CA PRO A 248 -8.12 4.45 -0.78
C PRO A 248 -8.97 5.45 -1.58
N GLU A 249 -9.09 6.65 -1.06
CA GLU A 249 -9.84 7.74 -1.70
C GLU A 249 -9.05 8.45 -2.80
N SER A 250 -7.73 8.27 -2.83
CA SER A 250 -6.80 8.83 -3.82
C SER A 250 -5.84 7.77 -4.37
N LEU A 251 -5.26 8.03 -5.55
CA LEU A 251 -4.18 7.21 -6.11
C LEU A 251 -2.99 7.13 -5.14
N GLU A 252 -2.65 8.24 -4.48
CA GLU A 252 -1.58 8.30 -3.48
C GLU A 252 -1.85 7.33 -2.32
N ASN A 253 -3.06 7.32 -1.77
CA ASN A 253 -3.47 6.37 -0.73
C ASN A 253 -3.45 4.91 -1.25
N GLY A 254 -3.88 4.68 -2.50
CA GLY A 254 -3.82 3.37 -3.14
C GLY A 254 -2.39 2.86 -3.31
N LEU A 255 -1.48 3.71 -3.79
CA LEU A 255 -0.06 3.40 -3.92
C LEU A 255 0.60 3.23 -2.56
N ALA A 256 0.23 4.00 -1.53
CA ALA A 256 0.74 3.86 -0.17
C ALA A 256 0.50 2.45 0.39
N ILE A 257 -0.63 1.81 0.05
CA ILE A 257 -0.94 0.43 0.45
C ILE A 257 -0.01 -0.61 -0.22
N ALA A 258 0.55 -0.33 -1.40
CA ALA A 258 1.28 -1.30 -2.24
C ALA A 258 2.77 -0.94 -2.54
N GLU A 259 3.19 0.28 -2.21
CA GLU A 259 4.33 1.11 -2.66
C GLU A 259 5.36 0.59 -3.70
N VAL A 260 5.47 1.33 -4.80
CA VAL A 260 6.64 1.56 -5.67
C VAL A 260 6.64 3.04 -6.10
N HIS A 261 7.83 3.65 -6.21
CA HIS A 261 8.10 4.85 -6.98
C HIS A 261 8.81 4.41 -8.27
N GLU A 262 8.31 4.79 -9.45
CA GLU A 262 9.11 4.80 -10.68
C GLU A 262 9.48 6.25 -10.98
N ASP A 263 10.76 6.47 -11.29
CA ASP A 263 11.28 7.75 -11.76
C ASP A 263 10.63 8.13 -13.09
N GLY A 264 9.91 9.25 -13.10
CA GLY A 264 9.22 9.73 -14.30
C GLY A 264 8.54 11.08 -14.13
N ALA A 265 9.34 12.13 -13.96
CA ALA A 265 9.06 13.52 -14.36
C ALA A 265 7.76 14.24 -13.85
N ILE A 266 8.00 15.32 -13.10
CA ILE A 266 7.25 16.61 -13.08
C ILE A 266 6.01 16.73 -12.14
N PHE A 267 6.27 17.34 -10.97
CA PHE A 267 5.54 18.44 -10.31
C PHE A 267 4.02 18.30 -10.00
N ARG A 268 3.63 18.27 -8.70
CA ARG A 268 2.90 19.35 -7.97
C ARG A 268 2.47 18.91 -6.55
N LEU A 269 3.02 19.62 -5.56
CA LEU A 269 2.48 19.99 -4.22
C LEU A 269 1.21 19.28 -3.69
N GLN A 270 1.37 18.31 -2.78
CA GLN A 270 0.84 18.27 -1.40
C GLN A 270 1.18 16.91 -0.74
N PRO A 271 1.23 16.81 0.61
CA PRO A 271 1.85 15.69 1.31
C PRO A 271 0.82 14.64 1.68
N LEU A 272 0.98 13.33 1.44
CA LEU A 272 0.18 12.36 2.22
C LEU A 272 0.72 10.90 2.21
N ILE A 273 1.31 10.54 3.36
CA ILE A 273 1.05 9.31 4.13
C ILE A 273 1.43 7.93 3.54
N ARG A 274 2.20 7.16 4.34
CA ARG A 274 3.19 6.16 3.93
C ARG A 274 3.20 4.99 4.87
N VAL A 275 2.71 3.86 4.40
CA VAL A 275 2.71 2.65 5.19
C VAL A 275 3.02 1.46 4.30
N GLN A 276 4.29 1.05 4.30
CA GLN A 276 4.67 -0.25 3.76
C GLN A 276 3.94 -1.36 4.54
N MET A 277 2.81 -1.85 4.03
CA MET A 277 1.98 -2.83 4.72
C MET A 277 2.48 -4.25 4.49
N GLU A 278 3.53 -4.69 5.20
CA GLU A 278 4.02 -6.07 5.12
C GLU A 278 2.93 -7.14 5.34
N PRO A 279 1.99 -6.99 6.30
CA PRO A 279 0.87 -7.92 6.46
C PRO A 279 -0.08 -7.96 5.25
N PHE A 280 -0.05 -6.94 4.40
CA PHE A 280 -0.76 -6.89 3.13
C PHE A 280 0.08 -7.46 1.98
N LEU A 281 1.42 -7.37 2.01
CA LEU A 281 2.30 -7.98 1.00
C LEU A 281 2.37 -9.50 1.14
N SER A 282 2.52 -9.99 2.37
CA SER A 282 2.57 -11.41 2.67
C SER A 282 1.63 -11.78 3.79
N PHE A 283 0.81 -12.80 3.53
CA PHE A 283 -0.15 -13.29 4.51
C PHE A 283 0.54 -13.98 5.71
N SER A 284 1.80 -14.45 5.56
CA SER A 284 2.58 -15.02 6.67
C SER A 284 2.90 -14.00 7.76
N GLU A 285 3.00 -12.73 7.39
CA GLU A 285 3.34 -11.61 8.27
C GLU A 285 2.12 -11.08 9.01
N ARG A 286 0.92 -11.58 8.67
CA ARG A 286 -0.33 -11.16 9.29
C ARG A 286 -0.52 -11.85 10.65
N PRO A 287 -0.99 -11.12 11.68
CA PRO A 287 -1.49 -11.73 12.90
C PRO A 287 -2.61 -12.74 12.59
N SER A 288 -2.85 -13.66 13.52
CA SER A 288 -3.97 -14.60 13.40
C SER A 288 -5.28 -13.84 13.18
N ILE A 289 -6.03 -14.24 12.15
CA ILE A 289 -7.32 -13.62 11.84
C ILE A 289 -8.33 -13.99 12.92
N THR A 290 -8.85 -12.97 13.60
CA THR A 290 -9.91 -13.13 14.59
C THR A 290 -11.22 -12.65 13.98
N ALA A 291 -12.21 -13.55 13.93
CA ALA A 291 -13.54 -13.21 13.45
C ALA A 291 -14.19 -12.18 14.40
N PRO A 292 -14.86 -11.13 13.88
CA PRO A 292 -15.45 -10.10 14.72
C PRO A 292 -16.64 -10.63 15.55
N PRO A 293 -17.02 -9.91 16.62
CA PRO A 293 -18.25 -10.19 17.34
C PRO A 293 -19.46 -10.17 16.39
N GLY A 294 -20.37 -11.13 16.54
CA GLY A 294 -21.55 -11.24 15.66
C GLY A 294 -21.31 -12.02 14.35
N THR A 295 -20.14 -12.63 14.18
CA THR A 295 -19.87 -13.54 13.06
C THR A 295 -20.89 -14.70 13.05
N PRO A 296 -21.60 -14.95 11.93
CA PRO A 296 -22.59 -16.02 11.86
C PRO A 296 -21.97 -17.40 12.08
N ARG A 297 -22.56 -18.19 12.99
CA ARG A 297 -22.06 -19.53 13.35
C ARG A 297 -22.70 -20.65 12.55
N ASN A 298 -23.90 -20.41 12.03
CA ASN A 298 -24.71 -21.37 11.29
C ASN A 298 -25.47 -20.66 10.16
N MET A 299 -26.09 -21.44 9.29
CA MET A 299 -26.81 -20.93 8.12
C MET A 299 -28.05 -20.09 8.48
N MET A 300 -28.69 -20.36 9.61
CA MET A 300 -29.89 -19.62 10.05
C MET A 300 -29.53 -18.19 10.49
N GLU A 301 -28.37 -18.02 11.11
CA GLU A 301 -27.84 -16.72 11.53
C GLU A 301 -27.19 -15.93 10.38
N LEU A 302 -26.87 -16.58 9.26
CA LEU A 302 -26.10 -16.00 8.17
C LEU A 302 -26.71 -14.69 7.67
N LEU A 303 -27.96 -14.76 7.17
CA LEU A 303 -28.63 -13.62 6.57
C LEU A 303 -28.81 -12.43 7.53
N PRO A 304 -29.35 -12.60 8.77
CA PRO A 304 -29.54 -11.48 9.68
C PRO A 304 -28.20 -10.86 10.12
N ARG A 305 -27.18 -11.68 10.42
CA ARG A 305 -25.86 -11.17 10.83
C ARG A 305 -25.13 -10.46 9.68
N PHE A 306 -25.27 -10.98 8.46
CA PHE A 306 -24.68 -10.36 7.28
C PHE A 306 -25.28 -8.97 7.02
N ARG A 307 -26.61 -8.84 7.09
CA ARG A 307 -27.29 -7.53 6.99
C ARG A 307 -26.87 -6.56 8.10
N THR A 308 -26.64 -7.05 9.31
CA THR A 308 -26.08 -6.20 10.37
C THR A 308 -24.67 -5.74 10.01
N ALA A 309 -23.84 -6.64 9.48
CA ALA A 309 -22.47 -6.33 9.10
C ALA A 309 -22.37 -5.29 7.97
N THR A 310 -23.29 -5.26 6.99
CA THR A 310 -23.28 -4.24 5.93
C THR A 310 -23.44 -2.81 6.46
N HIS A 311 -24.10 -2.62 7.60
CA HIS A 311 -24.25 -1.31 8.24
C HIS A 311 -23.11 -0.95 9.19
N HIS A 312 -22.48 -1.94 9.83
CA HIS A 312 -21.45 -1.70 10.86
C HIS A 312 -20.01 -1.83 10.37
N ALA A 313 -19.78 -2.49 9.23
CA ALA A 313 -18.45 -2.71 8.70
C ALA A 313 -17.81 -1.39 8.26
N GLN A 314 -16.80 -0.95 9.00
CA GLN A 314 -16.02 0.24 8.68
C GLN A 314 -14.76 -0.11 7.88
N PRO A 315 -14.27 0.81 7.02
CA PRO A 315 -12.98 0.67 6.38
C PRO A 315 -11.86 0.46 7.41
N THR A 316 -10.84 -0.28 7.00
CA THR A 316 -9.60 -0.41 7.75
C THR A 316 -8.81 0.86 7.54
N VAL A 317 -8.62 1.61 8.61
CA VAL A 317 -7.82 2.84 8.57
C VAL A 317 -6.36 2.47 8.35
N VAL A 318 -5.77 3.07 7.32
CA VAL A 318 -4.33 3.01 7.03
C VAL A 318 -3.87 4.44 6.87
N ASN A 319 -3.12 4.93 7.85
CA ASN A 319 -2.45 6.22 7.82
C ASN A 319 -1.08 6.11 8.53
N ASP A 320 -0.30 7.19 8.54
CA ASP A 320 1.08 7.21 9.08
C ASP A 320 1.17 6.73 10.53
N GLU A 321 0.14 6.97 11.33
CA GLU A 321 0.14 6.63 12.75
C GLU A 321 -0.56 5.30 13.04
N THR A 322 -1.59 5.01 12.26
CA THR A 322 -2.58 3.95 12.48
C THR A 322 -2.65 3.06 11.26
N PHE A 323 -2.12 1.86 11.41
CA PHE A 323 -2.14 0.84 10.38
C PHE A 323 -2.21 -0.55 11.02
N PRO A 324 -2.68 -1.57 10.28
CA PRO A 324 -2.80 -2.91 10.84
C PRO A 324 -1.46 -3.47 11.35
N PRO A 325 -1.47 -4.11 12.54
CA PRO A 325 -0.26 -4.63 13.15
C PRO A 325 0.28 -5.85 12.37
N ARG A 326 1.60 -6.04 12.44
CA ARG A 326 2.29 -7.24 11.97
C ARG A 326 2.27 -8.33 13.05
N LYS A 327 2.39 -9.58 12.63
CA LYS A 327 2.66 -10.71 13.52
C LYS A 327 3.96 -10.47 14.30
N LEU A 328 3.88 -10.55 15.63
CA LEU A 328 5.04 -10.43 16.50
C LEU A 328 5.95 -11.65 16.35
N HIS A 329 7.27 -11.44 16.51
CA HIS A 329 8.22 -12.53 16.52
C HIS A 329 7.99 -13.41 17.77
N PRO A 330 7.99 -14.76 17.66
CA PRO A 330 7.72 -15.65 18.79
C PRO A 330 8.68 -15.42 19.97
N ASN A 331 9.95 -15.13 19.69
CA ASN A 331 11.01 -14.94 20.69
C ASN A 331 11.13 -13.50 21.24
N LEU A 332 10.18 -12.60 20.93
CA LEU A 332 10.26 -11.20 21.39
C LEU A 332 10.12 -11.08 22.91
N HIS A 333 9.45 -12.04 23.55
CA HIS A 333 9.22 -12.10 25.00
C HIS A 333 9.98 -13.26 25.66
N ASP A 334 11.06 -13.71 25.04
CA ASP A 334 11.98 -14.67 25.66
C ASP A 334 12.77 -14.01 26.79
N ASP A 335 13.39 -14.83 27.65
CA ASP A 335 14.38 -14.36 28.61
C ASP A 335 15.71 -14.05 27.88
N PHE A 336 16.33 -12.94 28.24
CA PHE A 336 17.54 -12.44 27.57
C PHE A 336 18.73 -12.36 28.51
N ILE A 337 19.91 -12.72 27.98
CA ILE A 337 21.19 -12.56 28.67
C ILE A 337 22.09 -11.59 27.92
N GLU A 338 22.91 -10.84 28.66
CA GLU A 338 23.90 -9.97 28.04
C GLU A 338 24.85 -10.74 27.15
N LEU A 339 25.22 -10.15 26.00
CA LEU A 339 26.15 -10.74 25.06
C LEU A 339 27.51 -11.08 25.71
N SER A 340 27.96 -10.27 26.66
CA SER A 340 29.18 -10.47 27.45
C SER A 340 29.10 -11.78 28.28
N ALA A 341 28.00 -11.99 28.99
CA ALA A 341 27.71 -13.19 29.77
C ALA A 341 27.56 -14.42 28.86
N ALA A 342 26.85 -14.27 27.74
CA ALA A 342 26.66 -15.34 26.75
C ALA A 342 27.99 -15.78 26.11
N ALA A 343 28.86 -14.84 25.76
CA ALA A 343 30.18 -15.10 25.20
C ALA A 343 31.13 -15.74 26.22
N ALA A 344 31.05 -15.34 27.50
CA ALA A 344 31.84 -15.90 28.58
C ALA A 344 31.42 -17.33 28.96
N ALA A 345 30.12 -17.61 29.04
CA ALA A 345 29.58 -18.91 29.44
C ALA A 345 29.95 -20.05 28.46
N ARG A 346 30.20 -19.75 27.19
CA ARG A 346 30.40 -20.77 26.12
C ARG A 346 31.84 -20.87 25.59
N GLY A 347 32.75 -19.98 26.02
CA GLY A 347 34.18 -20.00 25.65
C GLY A 347 34.99 -21.19 26.21
N SER A 348 34.39 -22.05 27.04
CA SER A 348 35.07 -23.18 27.71
C SER A 348 35.01 -24.52 26.95
N SER A 349 34.19 -24.64 25.89
CA SER A 349 34.04 -25.92 25.16
C SER A 349 34.87 -25.97 23.86
N THR A 350 36.15 -26.32 23.99
CA THR A 350 36.97 -26.74 22.86
C THR A 350 36.68 -28.20 22.54
N ASN A 351 35.95 -28.48 21.45
CA ASN A 351 35.95 -29.83 20.88
C ASN A 351 36.13 -29.82 19.37
N SER A 352 37.19 -30.50 18.96
CA SER A 352 37.69 -30.68 17.60
C SER A 352 36.88 -31.72 16.83
N GLY A 353 36.20 -31.29 15.77
CA GLY A 353 35.59 -32.16 14.77
C GLY A 353 34.92 -31.31 13.69
N LEU A 354 35.04 -31.67 12.40
CA LEU A 354 34.35 -30.96 11.33
C LEU A 354 32.85 -30.98 11.61
N PRO A 355 32.18 -29.82 11.66
CA PRO A 355 30.90 -29.77 12.33
C PRO A 355 29.77 -29.85 11.26
N PRO A 356 28.61 -30.48 11.55
CA PRO A 356 27.49 -30.67 10.61
C PRO A 356 26.96 -29.33 10.04
N ARG A 357 26.24 -29.29 8.90
CA ARG A 357 25.82 -28.00 8.28
C ARG A 357 25.09 -27.03 9.23
N SER A 358 24.28 -27.54 10.17
CA SER A 358 23.62 -26.75 11.23
C SER A 358 24.61 -26.07 12.20
N SER A 359 25.77 -26.69 12.42
CA SER A 359 26.83 -26.16 13.26
C SER A 359 27.75 -25.15 12.57
N LEU A 360 27.78 -25.10 11.23
CA LEU A 360 28.52 -24.03 10.51
C LEU A 360 27.80 -22.69 10.67
N ARG A 361 26.46 -22.69 10.60
CA ARG A 361 25.62 -21.52 10.93
C ARG A 361 25.85 -21.11 12.38
N MET A 362 25.71 -22.05 13.32
CA MET A 362 25.90 -21.75 14.75
C MET A 362 27.34 -21.28 15.07
N THR A 363 28.37 -21.91 14.52
CA THR A 363 29.77 -21.47 14.70
C THR A 363 30.04 -20.10 14.08
N ARG A 364 29.36 -19.74 12.98
CA ARG A 364 29.43 -18.39 12.45
C ARG A 364 28.81 -17.39 13.42
N ILE A 365 27.61 -17.65 13.92
CA ILE A 365 26.90 -16.80 14.89
C ILE A 365 27.76 -16.60 16.15
N LEU A 366 28.33 -17.66 16.71
CA LEU A 366 29.22 -17.58 17.87
C LEU A 366 30.47 -16.71 17.61
N ARG A 367 31.07 -16.76 16.42
CA ARG A 367 32.19 -15.87 16.06
C ARG A 367 31.74 -14.42 15.94
N GLU A 368 30.55 -14.17 15.40
CA GLU A 368 29.98 -12.81 15.35
C GLU A 368 29.71 -12.29 16.77
N MET A 369 29.21 -13.11 17.70
CA MET A 369 29.04 -12.73 19.12
C MET A 369 30.36 -12.29 19.74
N GLN A 370 31.43 -13.07 19.53
CA GLN A 370 32.76 -12.72 20.04
C GLN A 370 33.28 -11.42 19.44
N LYS A 371 33.06 -11.20 18.14
CA LYS A 371 33.46 -9.95 17.48
C LYS A 371 32.73 -8.73 18.03
N VAL A 372 31.40 -8.81 18.20
CA VAL A 372 30.61 -7.70 18.77
C VAL A 372 31.05 -7.41 20.21
N ASN A 373 31.30 -8.45 21.02
CA ASN A 373 31.79 -8.28 22.38
C ASN A 373 33.19 -7.64 22.44
N GLN A 374 34.08 -7.99 21.50
CA GLN A 374 35.42 -7.40 21.40
C GLN A 374 35.43 -5.98 20.83
N ALA A 375 34.48 -5.67 19.94
CA ALA A 375 34.39 -4.35 19.30
C ALA A 375 33.96 -3.25 20.28
N ALA A 376 33.45 -3.61 21.46
CA ALA A 376 33.13 -2.69 22.57
C ALA A 376 32.50 -1.37 22.09
N SER A 377 31.49 -1.44 21.22
CA SER A 377 30.76 -0.24 20.80
C SER A 377 29.97 0.28 22.01
N PRO A 378 30.19 1.52 22.46
CA PRO A 378 29.50 2.08 23.63
C PRO A 378 27.98 2.21 23.45
N VAL A 379 27.51 2.18 22.20
CA VAL A 379 26.20 2.68 21.79
C VAL A 379 25.11 1.60 21.81
N ALA A 380 25.46 0.31 21.84
CA ALA A 380 24.50 -0.80 21.78
C ALA A 380 24.79 -1.86 22.86
N SER A 381 24.01 -1.91 23.94
CA SER A 381 23.95 -3.12 24.77
C SER A 381 23.17 -4.19 24.02
N VAL A 382 23.85 -5.24 23.59
CA VAL A 382 23.26 -6.37 22.86
C VAL A 382 22.98 -7.51 23.84
N PHE A 383 21.79 -8.06 23.75
CA PHE A 383 21.30 -9.21 24.50
C PHE A 383 20.98 -10.35 23.54
N VAL A 384 21.06 -11.58 24.04
CA VAL A 384 20.81 -12.80 23.27
C VAL A 384 19.74 -13.61 24.00
N SER A 385 18.76 -14.14 23.26
CA SER A 385 17.73 -15.01 23.85
C SER A 385 18.38 -16.29 24.39
N GLU A 386 17.95 -16.71 25.59
CA GLU A 386 18.40 -17.96 26.19
C GLU A 386 17.91 -19.18 25.38
N SER A 387 16.70 -19.09 24.85
CA SER A 387 16.04 -20.15 24.06
C SER A 387 16.65 -20.28 22.67
N ASP A 388 17.04 -19.16 22.04
CA ASP A 388 17.60 -19.14 20.69
C ASP A 388 18.78 -18.17 20.55
N ALA A 389 19.98 -18.73 20.42
CA ALA A 389 21.21 -17.97 20.20
C ALA A 389 21.25 -17.23 18.84
N THR A 390 20.28 -17.47 17.95
CA THR A 390 20.15 -16.80 16.64
C THR A 390 19.26 -15.55 16.69
N PHE A 391 18.58 -15.32 17.82
CA PHE A 391 17.74 -14.15 18.08
C PHE A 391 18.41 -13.22 19.10
N TRP A 392 18.75 -12.01 18.66
CA TRP A 392 19.43 -11.00 19.48
C TRP A 392 18.55 -9.77 19.62
N GLN A 393 18.69 -9.06 20.72
CA GLN A 393 17.99 -7.81 20.99
C GLN A 393 19.00 -6.73 21.37
N ALA A 394 19.00 -5.61 20.66
CA ALA A 394 19.74 -4.41 21.02
C ALA A 394 18.84 -3.53 21.89
N ALA A 395 19.11 -3.49 23.20
CA ALA A 395 18.39 -2.82 24.30
C ALA A 395 17.07 -2.10 23.95
N HIS A 396 17.15 -0.97 23.24
CA HIS A 396 16.04 -0.06 22.96
C HIS A 396 15.77 0.14 21.46
N LEU A 397 16.62 -0.45 20.61
CA LEU A 397 16.71 -0.11 19.20
C LEU A 397 16.01 -1.17 18.36
N SER A 398 16.56 -2.37 18.28
CA SER A 398 16.11 -3.38 17.33
C SER A 398 16.29 -4.81 17.82
N HIS A 399 15.48 -5.71 17.30
CA HIS A 399 15.74 -7.14 17.38
C HIS A 399 16.32 -7.64 16.05
N LEU A 400 17.27 -8.57 16.13
CA LEU A 400 17.95 -9.19 15.02
C LEU A 400 17.67 -10.69 15.03
N HIS A 401 17.23 -11.24 13.91
CA HIS A 401 17.01 -12.67 13.75
C HIS A 401 17.80 -13.19 12.55
N ALA A 402 18.73 -14.11 12.81
CA ALA A 402 19.46 -14.79 11.74
C ALA A 402 18.67 -16.02 11.30
N ASP A 403 17.86 -15.94 10.26
CA ASP A 403 17.04 -17.07 9.75
C ASP A 403 17.87 -18.30 9.33
N GLU A 404 17.19 -19.40 8.95
CA GLU A 404 17.82 -20.62 8.41
C GLU A 404 18.73 -20.36 7.19
N GLY A 405 18.44 -19.30 6.43
CA GLY A 405 19.21 -18.88 5.27
C GLY A 405 20.56 -18.23 5.61
N TYR A 406 20.83 -17.91 6.88
CA TYR A 406 22.10 -17.31 7.31
C TYR A 406 23.23 -18.36 7.28
N PRO A 407 24.44 -18.02 6.78
CA PRO A 407 24.94 -16.71 6.36
C PRO A 407 24.82 -16.41 4.86
N THR A 408 24.07 -17.22 4.10
CA THR A 408 23.86 -16.98 2.65
C THR A 408 23.00 -15.76 2.40
N PHE A 409 22.07 -15.46 3.32
CA PHE A 409 21.28 -14.23 3.35
C PHE A 409 21.59 -13.44 4.63
N ALA A 410 21.44 -12.13 4.57
CA ALA A 410 21.62 -11.25 5.72
C ALA A 410 20.56 -11.56 6.80
N PRO A 411 20.89 -11.35 8.08
CA PRO A 411 19.91 -11.46 9.17
C PRO A 411 18.86 -10.36 9.06
N GLN A 412 17.64 -10.65 9.51
CA GLN A 412 16.55 -9.67 9.55
C GLN A 412 16.71 -8.78 10.78
N SER A 413 16.66 -7.46 10.61
CA SER A 413 16.67 -6.50 11.71
C SER A 413 15.40 -5.65 11.70
N ARG A 414 14.79 -5.45 12.86
CA ARG A 414 13.58 -4.64 13.02
C ARG A 414 13.63 -3.81 14.28
N PHE A 415 13.18 -2.57 14.21
CA PHE A 415 13.11 -1.73 15.41
C PHE A 415 11.97 -2.16 16.33
N ILE A 416 12.21 -2.04 17.63
CA ILE A 416 11.19 -2.29 18.66
C ILE A 416 10.43 -0.99 18.94
N THR A 417 11.17 0.11 18.98
CA THR A 417 10.63 1.46 19.08
C THR A 417 10.28 1.96 17.67
N LYS A 418 9.12 2.60 17.52
CA LYS A 418 8.74 3.20 16.23
C LYS A 418 9.67 4.37 15.93
N ILE A 419 10.26 4.40 14.73
CA ILE A 419 11.16 5.48 14.30
C ILE A 419 10.66 6.10 12.99
N LYS A 420 10.48 7.42 12.97
CA LYS A 420 10.17 8.18 11.74
C LYS A 420 11.48 8.52 11.02
N HIS A 421 11.81 7.78 9.96
CA HIS A 421 13.08 7.94 9.22
C HIS A 421 12.95 7.59 7.73
N PRO A 422 13.68 8.29 6.81
CA PRO A 422 13.70 8.00 5.37
C PRO A 422 13.95 6.54 4.98
N ASN A 423 14.81 5.85 5.72
CA ASN A 423 15.24 4.47 5.42
C ASN A 423 14.58 3.40 6.30
N ILE A 424 13.54 3.74 7.06
CA ILE A 424 12.82 2.81 7.95
C ILE A 424 11.37 2.68 7.47
N SER A 425 10.90 1.45 7.28
CA SER A 425 9.52 1.18 6.88
C SER A 425 8.54 1.46 8.04
N ALA A 426 7.24 1.58 7.73
CA ALA A 426 6.22 1.77 8.77
C ALA A 426 6.09 0.59 9.75
N HIS A 427 6.47 -0.63 9.34
CA HIS A 427 6.60 -1.80 10.22
C HIS A 427 8.02 -1.99 10.76
N ASP A 428 8.78 -0.90 10.83
CA ASP A 428 10.09 -0.82 11.48
C ASP A 428 11.15 -1.75 10.85
N PHE A 429 10.98 -2.09 9.56
CA PHE A 429 11.91 -2.92 8.79
C PHE A 429 12.97 -2.07 8.10
N LEU A 430 14.23 -2.46 8.28
CA LEU A 430 15.36 -1.99 7.49
C LEU A 430 15.60 -2.95 6.34
N MET A 431 15.37 -2.49 5.12
CA MET A 431 15.81 -3.24 3.94
C MET A 431 17.33 -3.09 3.79
N THR A 432 18.10 -3.95 4.43
CA THR A 432 19.54 -4.04 4.17
C THR A 432 19.76 -5.02 3.01
N TYR A 433 19.84 -4.46 1.80
CA TYR A 433 19.99 -5.21 0.54
C TYR A 433 21.35 -5.93 0.40
N ILE A 434 22.28 -5.71 1.34
CA ILE A 434 23.67 -6.16 1.22
C ILE A 434 23.93 -7.31 2.20
N LEU A 435 24.60 -8.34 1.71
CA LEU A 435 25.18 -9.44 2.49
C LEU A 435 26.06 -8.87 3.62
N GLN A 436 25.50 -8.77 4.82
CA GLN A 436 26.19 -8.19 5.96
C GLN A 436 26.23 -9.16 7.14
N SER A 437 27.39 -9.21 7.80
CA SER A 437 27.56 -9.79 9.14
C SER A 437 26.68 -9.06 10.17
N MET A 438 26.40 -9.68 11.31
CA MET A 438 25.63 -9.03 12.38
C MET A 438 26.32 -7.76 12.89
N THR A 439 27.66 -7.72 12.93
CA THR A 439 28.43 -6.53 13.29
C THR A 439 28.21 -5.38 12.30
N THR A 440 28.44 -5.63 11.02
CA THR A 440 28.31 -4.63 9.95
C THR A 440 26.87 -4.15 9.83
N LEU A 441 25.90 -5.03 10.09
CA LEU A 441 24.50 -4.67 10.11
C LEU A 441 24.24 -3.63 11.21
N LEU A 442 24.67 -3.89 12.45
CA LEU A 442 24.53 -2.95 13.55
C LEU A 442 25.21 -1.61 13.21
N ASP A 443 26.46 -1.64 12.72
CA ASP A 443 27.19 -0.42 12.32
C ASP A 443 26.46 0.35 11.21
N THR A 444 25.88 -0.36 10.23
CA THR A 444 25.10 0.25 9.14
C THR A 444 23.81 0.87 9.68
N ILE A 445 23.13 0.22 10.64
CA ILE A 445 21.95 0.77 11.29
C ILE A 445 22.28 2.07 12.00
N TYR A 446 23.36 2.08 12.79
CA TYR A 446 23.82 3.29 13.47
C TYR A 446 24.23 4.37 12.47
N GLY A 447 24.95 4.00 11.41
CA GLY A 447 25.33 4.92 10.33
C GLY A 447 24.12 5.55 9.64
N LEU A 448 23.09 4.75 9.33
CA LEU A 448 21.85 5.23 8.72
C LEU A 448 21.06 6.16 9.64
N LEU A 449 21.04 5.90 10.95
CA LEU A 449 20.37 6.78 11.92
C LEU A 449 21.11 8.12 12.10
N LEU A 450 22.43 8.14 11.95
CA LEU A 450 23.23 9.36 11.99
C LEU A 450 23.15 10.14 10.68
N GLN A 451 23.20 9.44 9.55
CA GLN A 451 23.17 9.99 8.22
C GLN A 451 22.20 9.21 7.32
N PRO A 452 20.95 9.69 7.17
CA PRO A 452 19.97 9.10 6.26
C PRO A 452 20.46 9.06 4.80
N GLU A 453 20.06 8.00 4.09
CA GLU A 453 20.30 7.83 2.67
C GLU A 453 19.06 8.29 1.87
N TYR A 454 19.20 9.37 1.13
CA TYR A 454 18.08 9.99 0.41
C TYR A 454 17.90 9.48 -1.03
N ASN A 455 18.90 8.78 -1.58
CA ASN A 455 18.88 8.32 -2.98
C ASN A 455 18.02 7.06 -3.20
N ASP A 456 17.89 6.21 -2.17
CA ASP A 456 17.03 5.02 -2.19
C ASP A 456 16.22 4.89 -0.88
N PRO A 457 15.25 5.81 -0.67
CA PRO A 457 14.50 5.83 0.58
C PRO A 457 13.43 4.75 0.62
N VAL A 458 13.36 4.04 1.76
CA VAL A 458 12.30 3.07 2.04
C VAL A 458 10.96 3.78 2.28
N ASN A 459 10.99 4.94 2.92
CA ASN A 459 9.85 5.78 3.23
C ASN A 459 10.00 7.11 2.47
N THR A 460 9.42 7.20 1.27
CA THR A 460 9.63 8.37 0.40
C THR A 460 9.11 9.72 0.97
N ALA A 461 8.38 9.87 2.09
CA ALA A 461 7.91 11.19 2.62
C ALA A 461 8.42 11.48 3.98
N ALA A 462 9.01 10.53 4.68
CA ALA A 462 10.13 10.96 5.49
C ALA A 462 11.16 11.70 4.61
N THR A 463 11.44 11.22 3.39
CA THR A 463 12.33 11.91 2.42
C THR A 463 11.76 13.18 1.82
N LEU A 464 10.53 13.16 1.29
CA LEU A 464 9.91 14.36 0.70
C LEU A 464 9.68 15.47 1.73
N ASN A 465 9.20 15.14 2.94
CA ASN A 465 9.03 16.15 3.99
C ASN A 465 10.39 16.73 4.39
N TYR A 466 11.44 15.91 4.48
CA TYR A 466 12.79 16.38 4.73
C TYR A 466 13.29 17.35 3.63
N HIS A 467 13.03 17.07 2.36
CA HIS A 467 13.43 17.95 1.25
C HIS A 467 12.55 19.20 1.11
N HIS A 468 11.29 19.15 1.57
CA HIS A 468 10.36 20.27 1.49
C HIS A 468 10.60 21.28 2.60
N ASP A 469 10.62 20.82 3.85
CA ASP A 469 10.86 21.65 5.03
C ASP A 469 11.57 20.85 6.12
N GLN A 470 12.87 21.09 6.25
CA GLN A 470 13.71 20.42 7.24
C GLN A 470 13.34 20.79 8.69
N VAL A 471 12.84 22.01 8.92
CA VAL A 471 12.50 22.49 10.26
C VAL A 471 11.22 21.80 10.72
N GLU A 472 10.17 21.84 9.89
CA GLU A 472 8.90 21.19 10.18
C GLU A 472 9.09 19.67 10.37
N TYR A 473 9.88 19.03 9.50
CA TYR A 473 10.20 17.62 9.64
C TYR A 473 10.92 17.32 10.97
N SER A 474 11.87 18.16 11.38
CA SER A 474 12.58 18.00 12.65
C SER A 474 11.65 18.11 13.86
N ASP A 475 10.66 19.01 13.80
CA ASP A 475 9.67 19.19 14.85
C ASP A 475 8.73 17.98 14.94
N GLN A 476 8.26 17.48 13.80
CA GLN A 476 7.47 16.25 13.72
C GLN A 476 8.23 15.03 14.29
N VAL A 477 9.52 14.91 14.00
CA VAL A 477 10.36 13.84 14.57
C VAL A 477 10.49 13.98 16.09
N ARG A 478 10.71 15.19 16.61
CA ARG A 478 10.77 15.42 18.07
C ARG A 478 9.44 15.09 18.76
N GLU A 479 8.31 15.44 18.17
CA GLU A 479 7.00 15.07 18.69
C GLU A 479 6.80 13.56 18.69
N PHE A 480 7.21 12.88 17.60
CA PHE A 480 7.14 11.43 17.49
C PHE A 480 8.01 10.73 18.54
N LEU A 481 9.23 11.23 18.78
CA LEU A 481 10.11 10.73 19.85
C LEU A 481 9.47 10.88 21.23
N ARG A 482 8.87 12.03 21.55
CA ARG A 482 8.14 12.22 22.82
C ARG A 482 6.99 11.23 23.01
N LYS A 483 6.33 10.82 21.91
CA LYS A 483 5.19 9.90 21.94
C LYS A 483 5.61 8.44 22.09
N TYR A 484 6.70 8.01 21.44
CA TYR A 484 7.07 6.59 21.34
C TYR A 484 8.37 6.19 22.05
N ALA A 485 9.32 7.11 22.25
CA ALA A 485 10.60 6.85 22.92
C ALA A 485 10.53 7.26 24.40
N LYS A 486 9.75 6.51 25.20
CA LYS A 486 9.46 6.84 26.61
C LYS A 486 10.38 6.18 27.64
N LYS A 487 11.09 5.13 27.25
CA LYS A 487 11.92 4.32 28.16
C LYS A 487 13.39 4.63 27.98
N THR A 488 14.12 4.78 29.09
CA THR A 488 15.57 4.98 29.05
C THR A 488 16.31 3.67 28.77
N ARG A 489 17.59 3.76 28.41
CA ARG A 489 18.42 2.58 28.12
C ARG A 489 18.55 1.65 29.33
N GLU A 490 18.57 2.23 30.53
CA GLU A 490 18.76 1.50 31.80
C GLU A 490 17.49 0.76 32.19
N GLU A 491 16.32 1.41 32.05
CA GLU A 491 15.01 0.76 32.22
C GLU A 491 14.83 -0.46 31.30
N TRP A 492 15.26 -0.36 30.03
CA TRP A 492 15.23 -1.50 29.11
C TRP A 492 16.18 -2.62 29.53
N ARG A 493 17.34 -2.29 30.11
CA ARG A 493 18.29 -3.29 30.61
C ARG A 493 17.70 -4.03 31.80
N SER A 494 17.10 -3.31 32.76
CA SER A 494 16.45 -3.91 33.93
C SER A 494 15.27 -4.80 33.54
N GLU A 495 14.44 -4.38 32.57
CA GLU A 495 13.30 -5.17 32.08
C GLU A 495 13.72 -6.46 31.37
N LEU A 496 14.82 -6.44 30.60
CA LEU A 496 15.28 -7.61 29.84
C LEU A 496 16.09 -8.61 30.66
N VAL A 497 16.82 -8.14 31.67
CA VAL A 497 17.68 -8.98 32.53
C VAL A 497 16.96 -9.36 33.85
N GLY A 498 15.86 -8.69 34.18
CA GLY A 498 15.05 -8.98 35.36
C GLY A 498 15.69 -8.53 36.68
N GLU A 499 16.48 -7.44 36.65
CA GLU A 499 17.01 -6.84 37.88
C GLU A 499 15.92 -5.98 38.53
N GLU A 500 15.46 -6.37 39.74
CA GLU A 500 14.53 -5.59 40.55
C GLU A 500 15.11 -4.20 40.86
N ASP A 501 14.32 -3.15 40.61
CA ASP A 501 14.69 -1.76 40.89
C ASP A 501 15.18 -1.56 42.33
N VAL A 502 16.48 -1.32 42.52
CA VAL A 502 16.96 -0.61 43.71
C VAL A 502 16.75 0.87 43.40
N VAL A 503 15.64 1.40 43.89
CA VAL A 503 15.33 2.82 43.83
C VAL A 503 16.34 3.58 44.71
N ASP A 504 17.39 4.12 44.11
CA ASP A 504 18.23 5.15 44.74
C ASP A 504 17.68 6.52 44.37
N GLU A 505 16.85 7.07 45.27
CA GLU A 505 16.26 8.42 45.18
C GLU A 505 17.32 9.53 45.38
N GLU A 506 18.33 9.71 44.51
CA GLU A 506 19.27 10.85 44.68
C GLU A 506 19.75 11.60 43.41
N GLU A 507 19.17 11.41 42.21
CA GLU A 507 19.64 12.15 41.00
C GLU A 507 18.74 13.28 40.46
N ASP A 508 17.62 13.58 41.11
CA ASP A 508 16.65 14.60 40.64
C ASP A 508 17.04 16.07 40.93
N LYS A 509 18.34 16.39 41.07
CA LYS A 509 18.77 17.76 41.43
C LYS A 509 19.85 18.43 40.59
N VAL A 510 20.37 17.80 39.53
CA VAL A 510 21.47 18.41 38.74
C VAL A 510 21.01 18.96 37.37
N MET A 511 19.85 18.54 36.87
CA MET A 511 19.41 18.90 35.49
C MET A 511 18.71 20.27 35.35
N SER A 512 18.58 21.07 36.41
CA SER A 512 17.90 22.38 36.34
C SER A 512 18.84 23.60 36.33
N GLU A 513 20.17 23.43 36.42
CA GLU A 513 21.10 24.58 36.51
C GLU A 513 22.02 24.77 35.29
N GLU A 514 22.03 23.88 34.29
CA GLU A 514 22.95 23.99 33.13
C GLU A 514 22.32 24.50 31.81
N LEU A 515 21.09 25.06 31.81
CA LEU A 515 20.43 25.53 30.58
C LEU A 515 20.29 27.05 30.42
N ASP A 516 20.92 27.87 31.28
CA ASP A 516 20.76 29.34 31.26
C ASP A 516 22.04 30.17 30.99
N GLU A 517 23.17 29.58 30.59
CA GLU A 517 24.37 30.35 30.21
C GLU A 517 24.87 30.00 28.81
N ASP A 518 24.30 30.65 27.78
CA ASP A 518 25.04 31.10 26.59
C ASP A 518 24.07 31.83 25.64
N PHE A 519 23.82 33.14 25.83
CA PHE A 519 23.47 34.09 24.76
C PHE A 519 23.41 35.55 25.30
N SER A 520 24.59 36.13 25.56
CA SER A 520 24.86 37.57 25.71
C SER A 520 26.38 37.71 25.59
N GLU A 521 27.04 38.54 24.78
CA GLU A 521 26.77 39.78 24.06
C GLU A 521 27.84 39.83 22.93
N ASP A 522 27.60 40.60 21.86
CA ASP A 522 28.62 41.51 21.33
C ASP A 522 28.02 42.40 20.25
N HIS A 523 27.46 43.51 20.70
CA HIS A 523 27.26 44.70 19.90
C HIS A 523 27.94 45.85 20.64
N GLU A 524 29.15 46.24 20.22
CA GLU A 524 29.62 47.62 20.41
C GLU A 524 30.74 48.03 19.42
N MET A 525 30.28 48.79 18.42
CA MET A 525 30.82 50.04 17.85
C MET A 525 32.20 50.58 18.31
N SER A 526 32.99 51.03 17.33
CA SER A 526 33.78 52.30 17.28
C SER A 526 34.58 52.31 15.96
N ASP A 527 34.72 53.37 15.17
CA ASP A 527 34.51 54.81 15.28
C ASP A 527 34.09 55.40 13.91
#